data_AF-A0A317VRG4-F1
#
_entry.id   AF-A0A317VRG4-F1
#
_cell.length_a   1.000
_cell.length_b   1.000
_cell.length_c   1.000
_cell.angle_alpha   90.00
_cell.angle_beta   90.00
_cell.angle_gamma   90.00
#
_symmetry.space_group_name_H-M   'P 1'
#
loop_
_entity.id
_entity.type
_entity.pdbx_description
1 polymer ?
#
loop_
_entity_poly.entity_id
_entity_poly.type
_entity_poly.pdbx_seq_one_letter_code
_entity_poly.pdbx_strand_id
1 'polypeptide(L)'
;MAFDCYCAICGVGFCGMHIEAPSETALERRRRWIEKRCRALQAGKDIGQVSREGDETEDPVRSYDPRIVGWDNISWLYKAHCLGVNENTESGATKAFISDEGYYADLGEFVVKARSDGDRPRSQQVFSCYGHGSEEAPGPVLPFHWCCFEILTRTITGSSDTKNVNLDILYNVMTPLCNMSGSALQLTYGDDIERAQGRYWECVPGAEYCATHPTDTPQVAEYVQTNAETNAALKTPSTELDLRGREPTSPFGKLPLEIVFQICMLLPGDSLKALAQASLNINLVTQDNLFWKQFMQRDMPWFWELQAAKNQKLAKDLNYKKMYMWLDKMTAPRYGMDDLKLIGVANRRRIWGVCEELADRYCKSLNQPAVSSMQWGSG
;
A
#
# COMPACT_ATOMS: atom_id res chain seq x y z
N MET A 1 18.95 19.68 -11.49
CA MET A 1 18.49 18.48 -12.24
C MET A 1 17.12 18.14 -11.71
N ALA A 2 16.10 18.03 -12.57
CA ALA A 2 14.75 17.70 -12.14
C ALA A 2 14.62 16.17 -11.99
N PHE A 3 13.94 15.76 -10.91
CA PHE A 3 13.53 14.37 -10.65
C PHE A 3 12.09 14.20 -11.09
N ASP A 4 11.70 13.00 -11.51
CA ASP A 4 10.29 12.69 -11.67
C ASP A 4 9.53 12.84 -10.35
N CYS A 5 8.28 13.29 -10.42
CA CYS A 5 7.39 13.28 -9.27
C CYS A 5 6.68 11.94 -9.12
N TYR A 6 6.47 11.55 -7.88
CA TYR A 6 5.84 10.31 -7.48
C TYR A 6 4.53 10.60 -6.75
N CYS A 7 3.65 9.61 -6.71
CA CYS A 7 2.41 9.71 -5.94
C CYS A 7 2.71 9.87 -4.44
N ALA A 8 2.13 10.90 -3.83
CA ALA A 8 2.34 11.23 -2.42
C ALA A 8 1.92 10.10 -1.47
N ILE A 9 1.00 9.22 -1.92
CA ILE A 9 0.44 8.14 -1.12
C ILE A 9 1.11 6.79 -1.40
N CYS A 10 1.31 6.42 -2.67
CA CYS A 10 1.84 5.09 -3.01
C CYS A 10 3.31 5.09 -3.45
N GLY A 11 3.90 6.26 -3.70
CA GLY A 11 5.29 6.42 -4.14
C GLY A 11 5.58 5.98 -5.57
N VAL A 12 4.57 5.52 -6.33
CA VAL A 12 4.74 5.09 -7.72
C VAL A 12 4.74 6.30 -8.66
N GLY A 13 5.54 6.23 -9.74
CA GLY A 13 5.59 7.25 -10.79
C GLY A 13 4.30 7.35 -11.62
N PHE A 14 4.16 8.49 -12.30
CA PHE A 14 3.01 8.77 -13.18
C PHE A 14 3.29 8.53 -14.66
N CYS A 15 4.53 8.17 -15.00
CA CYS A 15 5.01 7.92 -16.34
C CYS A 15 6.12 6.87 -16.32
N GLY A 16 6.71 6.57 -17.48
CA GLY A 16 7.88 5.68 -17.57
C GLY A 16 7.58 4.18 -17.37
N MET A 17 6.30 3.78 -17.29
CA MET A 17 5.95 2.35 -17.22
C MET A 17 6.22 1.70 -18.58
N HIS A 18 7.15 0.74 -18.59
CA HIS A 18 7.56 0.03 -19.79
C HIS A 18 7.26 -1.45 -19.64
N ILE A 19 6.36 -1.97 -20.48
CA ILE A 19 6.04 -3.40 -20.58
C ILE A 19 6.77 -3.94 -21.82
N GLU A 20 7.55 -4.99 -21.64
CA GLU A 20 8.29 -5.60 -22.75
C GLU A 20 7.35 -6.36 -23.69
N ALA A 21 7.68 -6.39 -24.98
CA ALA A 21 6.96 -7.23 -25.93
C ALA A 21 7.12 -8.73 -25.55
N PRO A 22 6.07 -9.55 -25.68
CA PRO A 22 6.15 -10.97 -25.36
C PRO A 22 7.20 -11.67 -26.24
N SER A 23 8.22 -12.27 -25.62
CA SER A 23 9.24 -13.08 -26.28
C SER A 23 9.75 -14.16 -25.33
N GLU A 24 9.84 -15.41 -25.78
CA GLU A 24 10.34 -16.51 -24.94
C GLU A 24 11.74 -16.24 -24.39
N THR A 25 12.63 -15.66 -25.20
CA THR A 25 14.00 -15.32 -24.78
C THR A 25 14.01 -14.24 -23.71
N ALA A 26 13.16 -13.22 -23.84
CA ALA A 26 13.02 -12.14 -22.86
C ALA A 26 12.42 -12.65 -21.54
N LEU A 27 11.39 -13.51 -21.62
CA LEU A 27 10.75 -14.12 -20.46
C LEU A 27 11.72 -15.01 -19.68
N GLU A 28 12.50 -15.83 -20.38
CA GLU A 28 13.49 -16.71 -19.76
C GLU A 28 14.64 -15.91 -19.11
N ARG A 29 15.13 -14.86 -19.77
CA ARG A 29 16.12 -13.93 -19.20
C ARG A 29 15.59 -13.30 -17.91
N ARG A 30 14.36 -12.79 -17.92
CA ARG A 30 13.70 -12.21 -16.74
C ARG A 30 13.54 -13.22 -15.61
N ARG A 31 13.12 -14.44 -15.92
CA ARG A 31 12.96 -15.49 -14.93
C ARG A 31 14.28 -15.76 -14.20
N ARG A 32 15.38 -15.94 -14.94
CA ARG A 32 16.72 -16.12 -14.34
C ARG A 32 17.14 -14.91 -13.50
N TRP A 33 16.85 -13.70 -13.99
CA TRP A 33 17.12 -12.46 -13.26
C TRP A 33 16.39 -12.41 -11.91
N ILE A 34 15.08 -12.67 -11.91
CA ILE A 34 14.26 -12.70 -10.69
C ILE A 34 14.74 -13.81 -9.76
N GLU A 35 14.97 -15.03 -10.27
CA GLU A 35 15.46 -16.15 -9.46
C GLU A 35 16.81 -15.84 -8.79
N LYS A 36 17.75 -15.22 -9.51
CA LYS A 36 19.05 -14.80 -8.97
C LYS A 36 18.87 -13.80 -7.83
N ARG A 37 18.00 -12.79 -8.01
CA ARG A 37 17.71 -11.74 -7.02
C ARG A 37 16.95 -12.28 -5.81
N CYS A 38 16.00 -13.19 -6.01
CA CYS A 38 15.32 -13.91 -4.93
C CYS A 38 16.30 -14.68 -4.05
N ARG A 39 17.26 -15.41 -4.65
CA ARG A 39 18.29 -16.14 -3.88
C ARG A 39 19.19 -15.19 -3.09
N ALA A 40 19.53 -14.03 -3.66
CA ALA A 40 20.32 -13.02 -2.96
C ALA A 40 19.59 -12.43 -1.75
N LEU A 41 18.31 -12.10 -1.90
CA LEU A 41 17.44 -11.66 -0.79
C LEU A 41 17.38 -12.70 0.32
N GLN A 42 17.19 -13.98 -0.03
CA GLN A 42 17.17 -15.07 0.95
C GLN A 42 18.51 -15.23 1.69
N ALA A 43 19.62 -14.85 1.06
CA ALA A 43 20.95 -14.84 1.66
C ALA A 43 21.27 -13.54 2.44
N GLY A 44 20.30 -12.61 2.55
CA GLY A 44 20.50 -11.32 3.22
C GLY A 44 21.42 -10.35 2.47
N LYS A 45 21.61 -10.55 1.15
CA LYS A 45 22.42 -9.67 0.31
C LYS A 45 21.58 -8.53 -0.27
N ASP A 46 22.23 -7.37 -0.45
CA ASP A 46 21.62 -6.24 -1.15
C ASP A 46 21.49 -6.52 -2.65
N ILE A 47 20.27 -6.42 -3.18
CA ILE A 47 19.99 -6.68 -4.58
C ILE A 47 20.59 -5.63 -5.52
N GLY A 48 20.84 -4.41 -5.04
CA GLY A 48 21.56 -3.38 -5.80
C GLY A 48 22.97 -3.84 -6.18
N GLN A 49 23.61 -4.65 -5.34
CA GLN A 49 24.96 -5.18 -5.56
C GLN A 49 24.96 -6.41 -6.49
N VAL A 50 23.90 -7.23 -6.46
CA VAL A 50 23.75 -8.43 -7.32
C VAL A 50 23.75 -8.09 -8.81
N SER A 51 23.31 -6.87 -9.14
CA SER A 51 23.30 -6.35 -10.51
C SER A 51 24.70 -6.02 -11.04
N ARG A 52 25.69 -5.80 -10.14
CA ARG A 52 27.08 -5.46 -10.52
C ARG A 52 28.02 -6.67 -10.57
N GLU A 53 27.63 -7.79 -9.96
CA GLU A 53 28.40 -9.05 -9.93
C GLU A 53 28.00 -10.02 -11.06
N GLY A 54 27.11 -9.62 -11.97
CA GLY A 54 26.75 -10.41 -13.17
C GLY A 54 27.77 -10.28 -14.30
N ASP A 55 27.79 -11.28 -15.19
CA ASP A 55 28.54 -11.28 -16.44
C ASP A 55 28.30 -9.94 -17.18
N GLU A 56 29.35 -9.22 -17.57
CA GLU A 56 29.30 -7.87 -18.17
C GLU A 56 28.54 -7.82 -19.51
N THR A 57 27.95 -8.95 -19.92
CA THR A 57 27.30 -9.20 -21.21
C THR A 57 25.77 -9.31 -21.14
N GLU A 58 25.14 -9.40 -19.96
CA GLU A 58 23.67 -9.41 -19.85
C GLU A 58 23.10 -7.99 -19.64
N ASP A 59 22.43 -7.45 -20.66
CA ASP A 59 21.72 -6.17 -20.56
C ASP A 59 20.70 -6.20 -19.40
N PRO A 60 20.66 -5.16 -18.54
CA PRO A 60 19.74 -5.11 -17.42
C PRO A 60 18.29 -5.08 -17.91
N VAL A 61 17.44 -5.94 -17.34
CA VAL A 61 16.00 -5.94 -17.62
C VAL A 61 15.38 -4.73 -16.90
N ARG A 62 14.81 -3.79 -17.66
CA ARG A 62 14.22 -2.52 -17.16
C ARG A 62 12.76 -2.35 -17.57
N SER A 63 12.03 -3.45 -17.61
CA SER A 63 10.66 -3.56 -18.11
C SER A 63 9.86 -4.46 -17.19
N TYR A 64 8.54 -4.36 -17.21
CA TYR A 64 7.66 -5.30 -16.51
C TYR A 64 7.28 -6.52 -17.37
N ASP A 65 6.92 -7.62 -16.71
CA ASP A 65 6.47 -8.85 -17.37
C ASP A 65 5.05 -8.69 -17.96
N PRO A 66 4.88 -8.83 -19.29
CA PRO A 66 3.56 -8.70 -19.92
C PRO A 66 2.55 -9.78 -19.50
N ARG A 67 2.99 -10.86 -18.84
CA ARG A 67 2.09 -11.89 -18.27
C ARG A 67 1.50 -11.48 -16.92
N ILE A 68 2.12 -10.51 -16.25
CA ILE A 68 1.70 -10.05 -14.92
C ILE A 68 0.95 -8.73 -15.02
N VAL A 69 1.47 -7.78 -15.80
CA VAL A 69 0.84 -6.47 -15.99
C VAL A 69 0.62 -6.20 -17.47
N GLY A 70 -0.63 -5.89 -17.81
CA GLY A 70 -1.02 -5.32 -19.10
C GLY A 70 -1.35 -3.84 -18.98
N TRP A 71 -1.66 -3.21 -20.12
CA TRP A 71 -2.07 -1.80 -20.16
C TRP A 71 -3.27 -1.51 -19.25
N ASP A 72 -4.27 -2.42 -19.24
CA ASP A 72 -5.44 -2.30 -18.39
C ASP A 72 -5.07 -2.23 -16.90
N ASN A 73 -4.02 -2.94 -16.48
CA ASN A 73 -3.56 -2.98 -15.08
C ASN A 73 -2.75 -1.76 -14.65
N ILE A 74 -2.14 -1.02 -15.60
CA ILE A 74 -1.22 0.09 -15.30
C ILE A 74 -1.74 1.45 -15.76
N SER A 75 -2.79 1.50 -16.58
CA SER A 75 -3.33 2.75 -17.15
C SER A 75 -3.75 3.77 -16.08
N TRP A 76 -4.15 3.30 -14.90
CA TRP A 76 -4.46 4.14 -13.73
C TRP A 76 -3.26 4.96 -13.25
N LEU A 77 -2.03 4.51 -13.49
CA LEU A 77 -0.81 5.22 -13.06
C LEU A 77 -0.64 6.55 -13.79
N TYR A 78 -1.19 6.68 -14.99
CA TYR A 78 -1.10 7.89 -15.82
C TYR A 78 -2.19 8.91 -15.51
N LYS A 79 -3.14 8.58 -14.63
CA LYS A 79 -4.21 9.46 -14.19
C LYS A 79 -3.94 9.90 -12.76
N ALA A 80 -3.90 11.19 -12.53
CA ALA A 80 -3.61 11.73 -11.22
C ALA A 80 -4.55 12.89 -10.86
N HIS A 81 -4.61 13.15 -9.57
CA HIS A 81 -5.21 14.32 -8.97
C HIS A 81 -4.15 14.96 -8.08
N CYS A 82 -4.39 16.17 -7.62
CA CYS A 82 -3.49 16.78 -6.66
C CYS A 82 -4.24 17.44 -5.49
N LEU A 83 -3.62 17.40 -4.32
CA LEU A 83 -4.03 18.12 -3.13
C LEU A 83 -3.20 19.40 -3.05
N GLY A 84 -3.87 20.55 -3.03
CA GLY A 84 -3.24 21.86 -2.90
C GLY A 84 -4.03 22.75 -1.94
N VAL A 85 -3.54 23.96 -1.73
CA VAL A 85 -4.23 25.00 -0.95
C VAL A 85 -4.40 26.23 -1.82
N ASN A 86 -5.57 26.88 -1.73
CA ASN A 86 -5.81 28.20 -2.30
C ASN A 86 -6.05 29.19 -1.15
N GLU A 87 -5.15 30.16 -0.98
CA GLU A 87 -5.25 31.13 0.11
C GLU A 87 -6.30 32.24 -0.11
N ASN A 88 -6.84 32.35 -1.33
CA ASN A 88 -7.86 33.34 -1.67
C ASN A 88 -9.28 32.95 -1.23
N THR A 89 -9.46 31.80 -0.57
CA THR A 89 -10.74 31.38 -0.01
C THR A 89 -11.15 32.23 1.18
N GLU A 90 -12.44 32.55 1.30
CA GLU A 90 -13.00 33.33 2.39
C GLU A 90 -12.64 32.77 3.78
N SER A 91 -12.44 33.66 4.75
CA SER A 91 -12.11 33.31 6.14
C SER A 91 -13.14 32.35 6.74
N GLY A 92 -12.71 31.13 7.06
CA GLY A 92 -13.54 30.09 7.65
C GLY A 92 -13.95 28.96 6.70
N ALA A 93 -13.67 29.09 5.40
CA ALA A 93 -13.79 28.00 4.43
C ALA A 93 -12.55 27.11 4.42
N THR A 94 -12.71 25.85 4.00
CA THR A 94 -11.59 24.94 3.73
C THR A 94 -10.72 25.53 2.62
N LYS A 95 -9.42 25.70 2.91
CA LYS A 95 -8.46 26.29 1.95
C LYS A 95 -7.89 25.22 1.03
N ALA A 96 -7.78 24.00 1.53
CA ALA A 96 -7.31 22.86 0.77
C ALA A 96 -8.35 22.37 -0.25
N PHE A 97 -7.88 21.98 -1.43
CA PHE A 97 -8.72 21.48 -2.51
C PHE A 97 -8.10 20.24 -3.16
N ILE A 98 -8.95 19.43 -3.77
CA ILE A 98 -8.53 18.35 -4.68
C ILE A 98 -8.85 18.80 -6.11
N SER A 99 -7.90 18.65 -7.02
CA SER A 99 -8.10 18.97 -8.44
C SER A 99 -9.03 17.97 -9.14
N ASP A 100 -9.59 18.39 -10.28
CA ASP A 100 -10.11 17.47 -11.28
C ASP A 100 -8.99 16.53 -11.82
N GLU A 101 -9.37 15.51 -12.60
CA GLU A 101 -8.42 14.56 -13.18
C GLU A 101 -7.41 15.29 -14.09
N GLY A 102 -6.14 14.97 -13.90
CA GLY A 102 -5.02 15.47 -14.67
C GLY A 102 -4.01 14.39 -14.98
N TYR A 103 -2.85 14.83 -15.44
CA TYR A 103 -1.70 13.97 -15.70
C TYR A 103 -0.41 14.70 -15.32
N TYR A 104 0.61 13.91 -15.01
CA TYR A 104 1.95 14.42 -14.81
C TYR A 104 2.58 14.77 -16.17
N ALA A 105 3.13 15.98 -16.26
CA ALA A 105 3.99 16.41 -17.33
C ALA A 105 5.45 16.43 -16.83
N ASP A 106 6.41 16.54 -17.75
CA ASP A 106 7.83 16.60 -17.38
C ASP A 106 8.14 17.77 -16.44
N LEU A 107 9.28 17.67 -15.75
CA LEU A 107 9.84 18.72 -14.88
C LEU A 107 9.01 19.04 -13.62
N GLY A 108 8.25 18.07 -13.11
CA GLY A 108 7.52 18.25 -11.85
C GLY A 108 6.18 18.98 -12.01
N GLU A 109 5.69 19.11 -13.23
CA GLU A 109 4.43 19.78 -13.52
C GLU A 109 3.26 18.80 -13.47
N PHE A 110 2.16 19.20 -12.85
CA PHE A 110 0.88 18.50 -12.90
C PHE A 110 -0.13 19.34 -13.65
N VAL A 111 -0.78 18.72 -14.63
CA VAL A 111 -1.61 19.40 -15.60
C VAL A 111 -3.05 18.90 -15.47
N VAL A 112 -3.96 19.79 -15.05
CA VAL A 112 -5.39 19.48 -14.94
C VAL A 112 -6.04 19.53 -16.31
N LYS A 113 -6.85 18.52 -16.65
CA LYS A 113 -7.58 18.52 -17.93
C LYS A 113 -8.61 19.65 -17.94
N ALA A 114 -8.62 20.45 -19.00
CA ALA A 114 -9.66 21.45 -19.18
C ALA A 114 -11.04 20.76 -19.32
N ARG A 115 -12.04 21.23 -18.58
CA ARG A 115 -13.42 20.79 -18.76
C ARG A 115 -13.92 21.21 -20.13
N SER A 116 -14.39 20.25 -20.93
CA SER A 116 -15.12 20.50 -22.19
C SER A 116 -16.57 20.92 -21.92
N ASP A 117 -16.80 21.89 -21.04
CA ASP A 117 -18.11 22.46 -20.81
C ASP A 117 -18.27 23.73 -21.67
N GLY A 118 -18.65 23.54 -22.95
CA GLY A 118 -19.22 24.56 -23.85
C GLY A 118 -18.35 25.79 -24.24
N ASP A 119 -18.09 25.92 -25.54
CA ASP A 119 -17.67 27.11 -26.33
C ASP A 119 -16.53 28.04 -25.85
N ARG A 120 -15.91 27.82 -24.68
CA ARG A 120 -14.65 28.46 -24.31
C ARG A 120 -13.72 27.46 -23.63
N PRO A 121 -12.54 27.15 -24.20
CA PRO A 121 -11.54 26.38 -23.49
C PRO A 121 -11.10 27.21 -22.28
N ARG A 122 -11.42 26.75 -21.05
CA ARG A 122 -10.76 27.25 -19.85
C ARG A 122 -9.26 26.99 -20.03
N SER A 123 -8.43 27.98 -19.66
CA SER A 123 -6.98 27.80 -19.61
C SER A 123 -6.66 26.57 -18.77
N GLN A 124 -5.76 25.74 -19.29
CA GLN A 124 -5.28 24.56 -18.60
C GLN A 124 -4.57 24.99 -17.30
N GLN A 125 -4.97 24.42 -16.17
CA GLN A 125 -4.31 24.71 -14.89
C GLN A 125 -3.08 23.83 -14.78
N VAL A 126 -1.96 24.44 -14.41
CA VAL A 126 -0.66 23.76 -14.27
C VAL A 126 -0.11 24.08 -12.88
N PHE A 127 0.25 23.03 -12.14
CA PHE A 127 0.76 23.13 -10.79
C PHE A 127 2.18 22.56 -10.70
N SER A 128 3.02 23.18 -9.88
CA SER A 128 4.33 22.63 -9.53
C SER A 128 4.19 21.65 -8.35
N CYS A 129 4.48 20.38 -8.59
CA CYS A 129 4.39 19.34 -7.57
C CYS A 129 5.53 19.48 -6.56
N TYR A 130 5.21 19.33 -5.27
CA TYR A 130 6.17 19.38 -4.15
C TYR A 130 7.05 20.64 -4.05
N GLY A 131 6.85 21.62 -4.93
CA GLY A 131 7.65 22.84 -5.04
C GLY A 131 7.07 24.00 -4.25
N HIS A 132 7.51 25.21 -4.60
CA HIS A 132 7.14 26.44 -3.88
C HIS A 132 5.76 26.99 -4.26
N GLY A 133 5.00 26.31 -5.14
CA GLY A 133 3.65 26.69 -5.53
C GLY A 133 3.59 27.68 -6.70
N SER A 134 2.37 28.18 -6.96
CA SER A 134 2.01 29.19 -7.96
C SER A 134 1.08 30.24 -7.34
N GLU A 135 0.68 31.29 -8.07
CA GLU A 135 -0.33 32.24 -7.58
C GLU A 135 -1.68 31.58 -7.26
N GLU A 136 -2.00 30.49 -7.98
CA GLU A 136 -3.25 29.74 -7.82
C GLU A 136 -3.18 28.73 -6.66
N ALA A 137 -1.97 28.29 -6.31
CA ALA A 137 -1.69 27.40 -5.19
C ALA A 137 -0.35 27.77 -4.55
N PRO A 138 -0.30 28.67 -3.54
CA PRO A 138 0.94 29.27 -3.02
C PRO A 138 1.87 28.33 -2.24
N GLY A 139 1.56 27.03 -2.21
CA GLY A 139 2.37 26.00 -1.56
C GLY A 139 2.54 24.75 -2.42
N PRO A 140 3.24 23.72 -1.91
CA PRO A 140 3.48 22.50 -2.67
C PRO A 140 2.17 21.80 -3.01
N VAL A 141 2.03 21.45 -4.29
CA VAL A 141 0.91 20.63 -4.74
C VAL A 141 1.32 19.16 -4.66
N LEU A 142 0.47 18.34 -4.06
CA LEU A 142 0.77 16.94 -3.72
C LEU A 142 0.02 16.01 -4.67
N PRO A 143 0.68 15.45 -5.71
CA PRO A 143 0.02 14.60 -6.68
C PRO A 143 -0.25 13.21 -6.11
N PHE A 144 -1.39 12.61 -6.47
CA PHE A 144 -1.77 11.26 -6.05
C PHE A 144 -2.70 10.58 -7.07
N HIS A 145 -2.74 9.24 -7.04
CA HIS A 145 -3.75 8.47 -7.78
C HIS A 145 -5.04 8.36 -7.00
N TRP A 146 -6.19 8.46 -7.65
CA TRP A 146 -7.50 8.44 -6.97
C TRP A 146 -7.71 7.19 -6.11
N CYS A 147 -7.37 6.02 -6.64
CA CYS A 147 -7.47 4.75 -5.92
C CYS A 147 -6.60 4.70 -4.65
N CYS A 148 -5.49 5.45 -4.60
CA CYS A 148 -4.66 5.58 -3.40
C CYS A 148 -5.32 6.48 -2.36
N PHE A 149 -6.00 7.56 -2.80
CA PHE A 149 -6.77 8.42 -1.91
C PHE A 149 -7.99 7.72 -1.31
N GLU A 150 -8.62 6.80 -2.05
CA GLU A 150 -9.66 5.93 -1.50
C GLU A 150 -9.13 5.02 -0.38
N ILE A 151 -7.94 4.46 -0.55
CA ILE A 151 -7.29 3.65 0.49
C ILE A 151 -6.99 4.52 1.72
N LEU A 152 -6.40 5.70 1.53
CA LEU A 152 -6.13 6.65 2.62
C LEU A 152 -7.41 7.07 3.35
N THR A 153 -8.48 7.34 2.61
CA THR A 153 -9.80 7.68 3.17
C THR A 153 -10.31 6.55 4.08
N ARG A 154 -10.20 5.29 3.63
CA ARG A 154 -10.58 4.13 4.44
C ARG A 154 -9.71 3.98 5.69
N THR A 155 -8.41 4.24 5.59
CA THR A 155 -7.51 4.16 6.73
C THR A 155 -7.81 5.25 7.77
N ILE A 156 -8.11 6.48 7.33
CA ILE A 156 -8.37 7.61 8.22
C ILE A 156 -9.77 7.55 8.84
N THR A 157 -10.79 7.22 8.04
CA THR A 157 -12.20 7.42 8.43
C THR A 157 -12.94 6.11 8.69
N GLY A 158 -12.38 4.97 8.28
CA GLY A 158 -13.07 3.68 8.28
C GLY A 158 -14.15 3.55 7.20
N SER A 159 -14.34 4.53 6.32
CA SER A 159 -15.34 4.52 5.25
C SER A 159 -14.73 4.84 3.88
N SER A 160 -15.50 4.66 2.80
CA SER A 160 -15.09 5.02 1.44
C SER A 160 -15.53 6.43 1.03
N ASP A 161 -16.18 7.18 1.91
CA ASP A 161 -16.67 8.52 1.60
C ASP A 161 -15.58 9.56 1.84
N THR A 162 -15.02 10.05 0.74
CA THR A 162 -13.92 11.02 0.70
C THR A 162 -14.28 12.36 1.34
N LYS A 163 -15.58 12.68 1.48
CA LYS A 163 -16.05 13.92 2.12
C LYS A 163 -15.78 13.94 3.62
N ASN A 164 -15.51 12.79 4.24
CA ASN A 164 -15.20 12.69 5.66
C ASN A 164 -13.74 13.07 5.98
N VAL A 165 -12.90 13.31 4.96
CA VAL A 165 -11.51 13.72 5.15
C VAL A 165 -11.42 15.24 5.23
N ASN A 166 -10.86 15.75 6.33
CA ASN A 166 -10.53 17.16 6.45
C ASN A 166 -9.28 17.45 5.62
N LEU A 167 -9.47 18.08 4.46
CA LEU A 167 -8.40 18.34 3.51
C LEU A 167 -7.35 19.32 4.05
N ASP A 168 -7.73 20.29 4.88
CA ASP A 168 -6.78 21.25 5.47
C ASP A 168 -5.80 20.53 6.40
N ILE A 169 -6.31 19.65 7.26
CA ILE A 169 -5.48 18.84 8.15
C ILE A 169 -4.60 17.90 7.34
N LEU A 170 -5.16 17.25 6.32
CA LEU A 170 -4.41 16.34 5.46
C LEU A 170 -3.25 17.06 4.75
N TYR A 171 -3.52 18.23 4.16
CA TYR A 171 -2.49 19.04 3.52
C TYR A 171 -1.40 19.48 4.49
N ASN A 172 -1.78 19.95 5.68
CA ASN A 172 -0.85 20.36 6.72
C ASN A 172 0.00 19.20 7.26
N VAL A 173 -0.52 17.97 7.26
CA VAL A 173 0.21 16.77 7.65
C VAL A 173 1.18 16.31 6.56
N MET A 174 0.79 16.40 5.30
CA MET A 174 1.59 15.90 4.18
C MET A 174 2.68 16.89 3.75
N THR A 175 2.42 18.20 3.78
CA THR A 175 3.34 19.24 3.31
C THR A 175 4.73 19.21 3.98
N PRO A 176 4.86 19.07 5.31
CA PRO A 176 6.16 18.98 5.97
C PRO A 176 6.95 17.72 5.62
N LEU A 177 6.32 16.73 4.98
CA LEU A 177 6.96 15.48 4.57
C LEU A 177 7.56 15.57 3.18
N CYS A 178 7.38 16.67 2.42
CA CYS A 178 8.02 16.83 1.12
C CYS A 178 9.53 16.59 1.22
N ASN A 179 10.06 15.68 0.41
CA ASN A 179 11.48 15.35 0.44
C ASN A 179 12.34 16.49 -0.16
N MET A 180 13.64 16.45 0.11
CA MET A 180 14.58 17.49 -0.34
C MET A 180 14.71 17.58 -1.87
N SER A 181 14.38 16.50 -2.59
CA SER A 181 14.40 16.48 -4.05
C SER A 181 13.13 17.02 -4.69
N GLY A 182 12.09 17.34 -3.91
CA GLY A 182 10.80 17.81 -4.43
C GLY A 182 10.08 16.78 -5.31
N SER A 183 10.18 15.49 -4.97
CA SER A 183 9.67 14.39 -5.81
C SER A 183 8.69 13.45 -5.13
N ALA A 184 8.72 13.35 -3.80
CA ALA A 184 7.85 12.48 -3.00
C ALA A 184 7.74 12.98 -1.56
N LEU A 185 6.90 12.33 -0.77
CA LEU A 185 6.93 12.49 0.68
C LEU A 185 7.99 11.56 1.32
N GLN A 186 8.47 11.93 2.50
CA GLN A 186 9.36 11.13 3.34
C GLN A 186 8.54 10.09 4.11
N LEU A 187 8.02 9.10 3.39
CA LEU A 187 7.24 7.97 3.90
C LEU A 187 7.90 6.64 3.53
N THR A 188 7.61 5.58 4.28
CA THR A 188 8.15 4.24 3.99
C THR A 188 7.34 3.55 2.89
N TYR A 189 7.60 3.88 1.62
CA TYR A 189 6.85 3.30 0.49
C TYR A 189 7.16 1.82 0.22
N GLY A 190 8.28 1.33 0.78
CA GLY A 190 8.81 -0.03 0.65
C GLY A 190 9.99 -0.12 -0.30
N ASP A 191 10.92 -1.05 -0.03
CA ASP A 191 12.22 -1.18 -0.71
C ASP A 191 12.12 -1.19 -2.24
N ASP A 192 11.14 -1.88 -2.81
CA ASP A 192 11.00 -1.98 -4.27
C ASP A 192 10.54 -0.66 -4.90
N ILE A 193 9.79 0.17 -4.17
CA ILE A 193 9.43 1.53 -4.61
C ILE A 193 10.65 2.44 -4.50
N GLU A 194 11.35 2.40 -3.37
CA GLU A 194 12.54 3.25 -3.16
C GLU A 194 13.63 2.96 -4.20
N ARG A 195 13.78 1.71 -4.63
CA ARG A 195 14.68 1.31 -5.74
C ARG A 195 14.21 1.81 -7.10
N ALA A 196 12.90 1.94 -7.30
CA ALA A 196 12.32 2.42 -8.56
C ALA A 196 12.33 3.95 -8.67
N GLN A 197 12.38 4.65 -7.53
CA GLN A 197 12.51 6.10 -7.46
C GLN A 197 13.93 6.55 -7.77
N GLY A 198 14.07 7.62 -8.54
CA GLY A 198 15.35 8.13 -9.02
C GLY A 198 15.13 9.37 -9.89
N ARG A 199 16.03 9.62 -10.84
CA ARG A 199 15.83 10.71 -11.80
C ARG A 199 14.58 10.48 -12.66
N TYR A 200 14.35 9.22 -13.00
CA TYR A 200 13.18 8.74 -13.74
C TYR A 200 12.61 7.54 -13.00
N TRP A 201 11.34 7.20 -13.25
CA TRP A 201 10.79 5.93 -12.77
C TRP A 201 11.50 4.74 -13.43
N GLU A 202 12.02 3.80 -12.64
CA GLU A 202 12.60 2.55 -13.13
C GLU A 202 11.63 1.37 -12.94
N CYS A 203 11.31 0.67 -14.03
CA CYS A 203 10.54 -0.56 -13.96
C CYS A 203 11.40 -1.71 -13.44
N VAL A 204 11.28 -2.01 -12.14
CA VAL A 204 12.00 -3.10 -11.47
C VAL A 204 11.34 -4.46 -11.79
N PRO A 205 11.99 -5.37 -12.53
CA PRO A 205 11.44 -6.72 -12.77
C PRO A 205 11.30 -7.49 -11.47
N GLY A 206 10.18 -8.18 -11.28
CA GLY A 206 9.83 -8.86 -10.02
C GLY A 206 9.05 -7.98 -9.04
N ALA A 207 8.97 -6.67 -9.26
CA ALA A 207 8.19 -5.74 -8.45
C ALA A 207 6.90 -5.27 -9.15
N GLU A 208 6.40 -6.04 -10.12
CA GLU A 208 5.19 -5.74 -10.91
C GLU A 208 3.95 -5.52 -10.01
N TYR A 209 3.96 -6.08 -8.80
CA TYR A 209 2.90 -5.84 -7.83
C TYR A 209 2.74 -4.35 -7.48
N CYS A 210 3.82 -3.56 -7.48
CA CYS A 210 3.75 -2.12 -7.22
C CYS A 210 2.96 -1.35 -8.28
N ALA A 211 2.95 -1.84 -9.53
CA ALA A 211 2.27 -1.21 -10.67
C ALA A 211 0.83 -1.73 -10.85
N THR A 212 0.46 -2.85 -10.23
CA THR A 212 -0.88 -3.42 -10.38
C THR A 212 -1.91 -2.56 -9.65
N HIS A 213 -3.07 -2.33 -10.28
CA HIS A 213 -4.17 -1.57 -9.69
C HIS A 213 -4.56 -2.12 -8.29
N PRO A 214 -4.55 -1.28 -7.23
CA PRO A 214 -4.75 -1.78 -5.87
C PRO A 214 -6.23 -1.98 -5.50
N THR A 215 -7.17 -1.24 -6.09
CA THR A 215 -8.60 -1.31 -5.72
C THR A 215 -9.49 -2.07 -6.71
N ASP A 216 -9.23 -1.97 -8.01
CA ASP A 216 -9.86 -2.78 -9.06
C ASP A 216 -9.32 -4.22 -9.06
N THR A 217 -9.91 -5.05 -8.21
CA THR A 217 -9.55 -6.47 -8.09
C THR A 217 -10.79 -7.37 -8.27
N PRO A 218 -11.39 -7.36 -9.48
CA PRO A 218 -12.51 -8.25 -9.78
C PRO A 218 -12.01 -9.69 -9.66
N GLN A 219 -12.83 -10.60 -9.14
CA GLN A 219 -12.51 -12.01 -8.85
C GLN A 219 -11.80 -12.31 -7.52
N VAL A 220 -11.31 -11.32 -6.75
CA VAL A 220 -10.69 -11.63 -5.43
C VAL A 220 -11.70 -12.30 -4.49
N ALA A 221 -12.90 -11.76 -4.38
CA ALA A 221 -13.94 -12.31 -3.51
C ALA A 221 -14.30 -13.76 -3.90
N GLU A 222 -14.52 -14.00 -5.19
CA GLU A 222 -14.80 -15.35 -5.73
C GLU A 222 -13.62 -16.30 -5.48
N TYR A 223 -12.39 -15.86 -5.76
CA TYR A 223 -11.18 -16.67 -5.56
C TYR A 223 -10.99 -17.09 -4.11
N VAL A 224 -11.21 -16.18 -3.16
CA VAL A 224 -11.14 -16.48 -1.73
C VAL A 224 -12.24 -17.46 -1.33
N GLN A 225 -13.46 -17.26 -1.83
CA GLN A 225 -14.58 -18.17 -1.57
C GLN A 225 -14.30 -19.58 -2.11
N THR A 226 -13.88 -19.71 -3.37
CA THR A 226 -13.52 -20.99 -3.98
C THR A 226 -12.43 -21.70 -3.19
N ASN A 227 -11.40 -20.98 -2.73
CA ASN A 227 -10.35 -21.57 -1.91
C ASN A 227 -10.89 -22.02 -0.54
N ALA A 228 -11.74 -21.23 0.12
CA ALA A 228 -12.37 -21.63 1.38
C ALA A 228 -13.20 -22.92 1.25
N GLU A 229 -13.81 -23.15 0.08
CA GLU A 229 -14.62 -24.34 -0.19
C GLU A 229 -13.78 -25.56 -0.62
N THR A 230 -12.78 -25.36 -1.48
CA THR A 230 -12.07 -26.45 -2.18
C THR A 230 -10.71 -26.79 -1.57
N ASN A 231 -10.08 -25.87 -0.84
CA ASN A 231 -8.74 -26.08 -0.29
C ASN A 231 -8.80 -26.89 1.02
N ALA A 232 -8.49 -28.19 0.93
CA ALA A 232 -8.50 -29.10 2.07
C ALA A 232 -7.55 -28.66 3.22
N ALA A 233 -6.45 -27.96 2.91
CA ALA A 233 -5.53 -27.45 3.94
C ALA A 233 -6.19 -26.38 4.83
N LEU A 234 -7.18 -25.65 4.32
CA LEU A 234 -7.94 -24.66 5.09
C LEU A 234 -9.01 -25.30 5.99
N LYS A 235 -9.28 -26.59 5.82
CA LYS A 235 -10.28 -27.35 6.60
C LYS A 235 -9.65 -28.29 7.62
N THR A 236 -8.33 -28.33 7.66
CA THR A 236 -7.60 -29.21 8.60
C THR A 236 -7.85 -28.74 10.04
N PRO A 237 -8.32 -29.62 10.95
CA PRO A 237 -8.54 -29.27 12.35
C PRO A 237 -7.26 -28.79 13.05
N SER A 238 -7.43 -27.99 14.11
CA SER A 238 -6.33 -27.64 15.00
C SER A 238 -5.84 -28.90 15.74
N THR A 239 -4.52 -28.99 15.95
CA THR A 239 -3.90 -30.12 16.65
C THR A 239 -4.29 -30.09 18.14
N GLU A 240 -4.65 -31.24 18.71
CA GLU A 240 -4.82 -31.37 20.16
C GLU A 240 -3.46 -31.19 20.86
N LEU A 241 -3.40 -30.29 21.85
CA LEU A 241 -2.18 -29.96 22.58
C LEU A 241 -2.34 -30.34 24.05
N ASP A 242 -1.44 -31.18 24.56
CA ASP A 242 -1.38 -31.50 26.00
C ASP A 242 -0.42 -30.55 26.72
N LEU A 243 -0.94 -29.88 27.75
CA LEU A 243 -0.21 -28.95 28.61
C LEU A 243 0.39 -29.62 29.85
N ARG A 244 0.05 -30.89 30.12
CA ARG A 244 0.47 -31.60 31.34
C ARG A 244 1.99 -31.80 31.40
N GLY A 245 2.55 -31.61 32.59
CA GLY A 245 3.95 -31.95 32.92
C GLY A 245 5.01 -31.03 32.31
N ARG A 246 4.65 -29.83 31.82
CA ARG A 246 5.62 -28.91 31.22
C ARG A 246 6.20 -27.90 32.22
N GLU A 247 7.53 -27.80 32.20
CA GLU A 247 8.28 -26.72 32.86
C GLU A 247 9.13 -25.96 31.82
N PRO A 248 9.27 -24.63 31.94
CA PRO A 248 8.62 -23.77 32.93
C PRO A 248 7.14 -23.51 32.59
N THR A 249 6.33 -23.31 33.62
CA THR A 249 4.92 -22.92 33.46
C THR A 249 4.82 -21.58 32.75
N SER A 250 4.04 -21.52 31.67
CA SER A 250 3.80 -20.28 30.93
C SER A 250 3.24 -19.19 31.86
N PRO A 251 3.78 -17.95 31.86
CA PRO A 251 3.25 -16.87 32.69
C PRO A 251 1.80 -16.52 32.31
N PHE A 252 1.42 -16.72 31.04
CA PHE A 252 0.06 -16.53 30.54
C PHE A 252 -0.94 -17.51 31.15
N GLY A 253 -0.49 -18.69 31.60
CA GLY A 253 -1.36 -19.66 32.27
C GLY A 253 -1.89 -19.20 33.63
N LYS A 254 -1.35 -18.09 34.18
CA LYS A 254 -1.81 -17.47 35.43
C LYS A 254 -2.84 -16.36 35.20
N LEU A 255 -3.03 -15.92 33.95
CA LEU A 255 -3.95 -14.85 33.60
C LEU A 255 -5.32 -15.42 33.25
N PRO A 256 -6.42 -14.68 33.51
CA PRO A 256 -7.72 -15.01 32.96
C PRO A 256 -7.66 -15.10 31.42
N LEU A 257 -8.44 -16.02 30.84
CA LEU A 257 -8.44 -16.30 29.40
C LEU A 257 -8.74 -15.03 28.59
N GLU A 258 -9.65 -14.21 29.10
CA GLU A 258 -10.08 -12.96 28.49
C GLU A 258 -8.93 -11.97 28.38
N ILE A 259 -8.05 -11.91 29.39
CA ILE A 259 -6.87 -11.04 29.38
C ILE A 259 -5.86 -11.53 28.35
N VAL A 260 -5.63 -12.84 28.29
CA VAL A 260 -4.75 -13.43 27.26
C VAL A 260 -5.30 -13.16 25.86
N PHE A 261 -6.61 -13.30 25.67
CA PHE A 261 -7.29 -13.00 24.41
C PHE A 261 -7.08 -11.54 24.00
N GLN A 262 -7.27 -10.59 24.92
CA GLN A 262 -7.05 -9.16 24.65
C GLN A 262 -5.59 -8.86 24.32
N ILE A 263 -4.63 -9.43 25.06
CA ILE A 263 -3.20 -9.27 24.75
C ILE A 263 -2.93 -9.74 23.31
N CYS A 264 -3.38 -10.93 22.94
CA CYS A 264 -3.22 -11.45 21.58
C CYS A 264 -3.91 -10.56 20.53
N MET A 265 -5.09 -10.02 20.85
CA MET A 265 -5.85 -9.06 20.03
C MET A 265 -5.26 -7.65 19.99
N LEU A 266 -4.10 -7.40 20.60
CA LEU A 266 -3.33 -6.15 20.45
C LEU A 266 -2.01 -6.35 19.70
N LEU A 267 -1.58 -7.59 19.48
CA LEU A 267 -0.31 -7.88 18.80
C LEU A 267 -0.46 -7.80 17.28
N PRO A 268 0.55 -7.28 16.56
CA PRO A 268 0.69 -7.47 15.12
C PRO A 268 0.76 -8.95 14.76
N GLY A 269 0.31 -9.30 13.55
CA GLY A 269 0.31 -10.67 13.03
C GLY A 269 1.59 -11.47 13.28
N ASP A 270 2.76 -10.94 12.93
CA ASP A 270 4.03 -11.64 13.09
C ASP A 270 4.44 -11.83 14.56
N SER A 271 4.15 -10.84 15.40
CA SER A 271 4.36 -10.95 16.84
C SER A 271 3.47 -12.03 17.46
N LEU A 272 2.20 -12.11 17.02
CA LEU A 272 1.29 -13.16 17.47
C LEU A 272 1.77 -14.56 17.02
N LYS A 273 2.24 -14.70 15.77
CA LYS A 273 2.81 -15.96 15.27
C LYS A 273 4.02 -16.38 16.11
N ALA A 274 4.96 -15.47 16.33
CA ALA A 274 6.16 -15.73 17.14
C ALA A 274 5.78 -16.12 18.58
N LEU A 275 4.82 -15.40 19.19
CA LEU A 275 4.35 -15.70 20.53
C LEU A 275 3.65 -17.06 20.61
N ALA A 276 2.82 -17.40 19.62
CA ALA A 276 2.15 -18.70 19.55
C ALA A 276 3.13 -19.85 19.31
N GLN A 277 4.27 -19.61 18.64
CA GLN A 277 5.36 -20.57 18.52
C GLN A 277 6.13 -20.73 19.82
N ALA A 278 6.39 -19.63 20.54
CA ALA A 278 7.15 -19.64 21.79
C ALA A 278 6.34 -20.16 22.99
N SER A 279 5.01 -20.02 22.99
CA SER A 279 4.14 -20.38 24.11
C SER A 279 3.01 -21.30 23.67
N LEU A 280 3.05 -22.56 24.11
CA LEU A 280 1.99 -23.53 23.84
C LEU A 280 0.65 -23.10 24.42
N ASN A 281 0.64 -22.41 25.56
CA ASN A 281 -0.57 -21.88 26.17
C ASN A 281 -1.25 -20.87 25.22
N ILE A 282 -0.48 -19.94 24.64
CA ILE A 282 -0.99 -19.00 23.62
C ILE A 282 -1.45 -19.75 22.38
N ASN A 283 -0.71 -20.76 21.93
CA ASN A 283 -1.11 -21.58 20.79
C ASN A 283 -2.49 -22.23 21.01
N LEU A 284 -2.73 -22.78 22.20
CA LEU A 284 -3.98 -23.40 22.61
C LEU A 284 -5.12 -22.38 22.70
N VAL A 285 -4.91 -21.26 23.40
CA VAL A 285 -5.92 -20.19 23.55
C VAL A 285 -6.35 -19.64 22.20
N THR A 286 -5.40 -19.49 21.27
CA THR A 286 -5.68 -19.01 19.91
C THR A 286 -6.16 -20.11 18.97
N GLN A 287 -6.49 -21.33 19.40
CA GLN A 287 -7.06 -22.32 18.46
C GLN A 287 -8.51 -22.02 18.06
N ASP A 288 -9.20 -21.21 18.86
CA ASP A 288 -10.60 -20.89 18.64
C ASP A 288 -10.83 -20.11 17.33
N ASN A 289 -11.87 -20.50 16.60
CA ASN A 289 -12.19 -19.92 15.30
C ASN A 289 -12.75 -18.49 15.42
N LEU A 290 -13.46 -18.17 16.51
CA LEU A 290 -13.97 -16.81 16.74
C LEU A 290 -12.81 -15.83 16.91
N PHE A 291 -11.75 -16.23 17.63
CA PHE A 291 -10.52 -15.45 17.76
C PHE A 291 -9.97 -15.06 16.39
N TRP A 292 -9.68 -16.03 15.50
CA TRP A 292 -9.08 -15.71 14.20
C TRP A 292 -10.03 -14.93 13.29
N LYS A 293 -11.34 -15.16 13.38
CA LYS A 293 -12.31 -14.36 12.63
C LYS A 293 -12.27 -12.89 13.05
N GLN A 294 -12.19 -12.59 14.35
CA GLN A 294 -12.05 -11.23 14.86
C GLN A 294 -10.66 -10.66 14.56
N PHE A 295 -9.61 -11.44 14.74
CA PHE A 295 -8.23 -11.05 14.47
C PHE A 295 -8.04 -10.68 13.01
N MET A 296 -8.52 -11.50 12.06
CA MET A 296 -8.51 -11.19 10.62
C MET A 296 -9.19 -9.85 10.31
N GLN A 297 -10.33 -9.57 10.95
CA GLN A 297 -11.05 -8.32 10.70
C GLN A 297 -10.26 -7.09 11.14
N ARG A 298 -9.47 -7.22 12.20
CA ARG A 298 -8.64 -6.16 12.79
C ARG A 298 -7.29 -6.03 12.09
N ASP A 299 -6.65 -7.16 11.77
CA ASP A 299 -5.27 -7.25 11.25
C ASP A 299 -5.19 -7.12 9.72
N MET A 300 -6.29 -7.38 9.01
CA MET A 300 -6.39 -7.27 7.54
C MET A 300 -7.46 -6.25 7.09
N PRO A 301 -7.45 -5.00 7.59
CA PRO A 301 -8.46 -4.00 7.23
C PRO A 301 -8.41 -3.61 5.75
N TRP A 302 -7.25 -3.76 5.10
CA TRP A 302 -7.05 -3.60 3.66
C TRP A 302 -7.73 -4.70 2.81
N PHE A 303 -8.08 -5.85 3.38
CA PHE A 303 -8.75 -6.93 2.66
C PHE A 303 -10.28 -6.79 2.80
N TRP A 304 -10.86 -5.74 2.21
CA TRP A 304 -12.27 -5.42 2.40
C TRP A 304 -13.24 -6.45 1.81
N GLU A 305 -12.80 -7.32 0.90
CA GLU A 305 -13.61 -8.43 0.39
C GLU A 305 -13.98 -9.41 1.53
N LEU A 306 -13.11 -9.59 2.53
CA LEU A 306 -13.42 -10.38 3.74
C LEU A 306 -14.47 -9.70 4.61
N GLN A 307 -14.49 -8.37 4.62
CA GLN A 307 -15.44 -7.58 5.40
C GLN A 307 -16.83 -7.59 4.73
N ALA A 308 -16.87 -7.49 3.40
CA ALA A 308 -18.09 -7.64 2.61
C ALA A 308 -18.66 -9.08 2.71
N ALA A 309 -17.78 -10.07 2.81
CA ALA A 309 -18.15 -11.47 3.02
C ALA A 309 -18.76 -11.77 4.41
N LYS A 310 -18.92 -10.79 5.31
CA LYS A 310 -19.69 -10.95 6.57
C LYS A 310 -21.11 -11.49 6.34
N ASN A 311 -21.67 -11.27 5.14
CA ASN A 311 -22.99 -11.77 4.73
C ASN A 311 -22.94 -13.12 3.96
N GLN A 312 -21.75 -13.62 3.61
CA GLN A 312 -21.60 -14.91 2.92
C GLN A 312 -21.41 -16.04 3.95
N LYS A 313 -22.20 -17.12 3.81
CA LYS A 313 -22.04 -18.33 4.62
C LYS A 313 -20.79 -19.08 4.16
N LEU A 314 -19.63 -18.68 4.65
CA LEU A 314 -18.41 -19.49 4.54
C LEU A 314 -18.65 -20.88 5.17
N ALA A 315 -17.93 -21.88 4.66
CA ALA A 315 -18.11 -23.27 5.06
C ALA A 315 -17.92 -23.45 6.58
N LYS A 316 -18.76 -24.29 7.20
CA LYS A 316 -18.77 -24.49 8.67
C LYS A 316 -17.49 -25.15 9.19
N ASP A 317 -16.82 -25.90 8.34
CA ASP A 317 -15.57 -26.64 8.60
C ASP A 317 -14.30 -25.80 8.37
N LEU A 318 -14.44 -24.52 8.03
CA LEU A 318 -13.30 -23.65 7.76
C LEU A 318 -12.48 -23.38 9.03
N ASN A 319 -11.17 -23.60 8.95
CA ASN A 319 -10.22 -23.23 9.99
C ASN A 319 -9.71 -21.80 9.72
N TYR A 320 -10.21 -20.83 10.50
CA TYR A 320 -9.87 -19.41 10.31
C TYR A 320 -8.40 -19.10 10.62
N LYS A 321 -7.74 -19.89 11.48
CA LYS A 321 -6.28 -19.80 11.70
C LYS A 321 -5.54 -20.10 10.41
N LYS A 322 -5.91 -21.19 9.73
CA LYS A 322 -5.29 -21.59 8.45
C LYS A 322 -5.62 -20.58 7.34
N MET A 323 -6.86 -20.09 7.30
CA MET A 323 -7.27 -19.04 6.36
C MET A 323 -6.45 -17.77 6.55
N TYR A 324 -6.28 -17.29 7.78
CA TYR A 324 -5.42 -16.14 8.10
C TYR A 324 -3.99 -16.38 7.59
N MET A 325 -3.37 -17.51 7.96
CA MET A 325 -1.98 -17.81 7.57
C MET A 325 -1.81 -17.89 6.04
N TRP A 326 -2.79 -18.45 5.35
CA TRP A 326 -2.80 -18.52 3.89
C TRP A 326 -2.93 -17.13 3.28
N LEU A 327 -3.94 -16.35 3.67
CA LEU A 327 -4.16 -15.00 3.13
C LEU A 327 -2.97 -14.09 3.42
N ASP A 328 -2.47 -14.11 4.63
CA ASP A 328 -1.31 -13.32 5.03
C ASP A 328 -0.08 -13.62 4.16
N LYS A 329 0.19 -14.91 3.92
CA LYS A 329 1.28 -15.34 3.03
C LYS A 329 1.05 -14.90 1.59
N MET A 330 -0.15 -15.12 1.04
CA MET A 330 -0.42 -14.90 -0.38
C MET A 330 -0.47 -13.41 -0.74
N THR A 331 -0.87 -12.55 0.19
CA THR A 331 -1.00 -11.09 0.00
C THR A 331 0.18 -10.29 0.53
N ALA A 332 1.17 -10.93 1.16
CA ALA A 332 2.39 -10.25 1.57
C ALA A 332 3.11 -9.68 0.33
N PRO A 333 3.39 -8.35 0.30
CA PRO A 333 4.20 -7.74 -0.75
C PRO A 333 5.56 -8.42 -0.78
N ARG A 334 5.95 -8.95 -1.94
CA ARG A 334 7.22 -9.66 -2.09
C ARG A 334 7.75 -9.53 -3.51
N TYR A 335 9.06 -9.42 -3.59
CA TYR A 335 9.78 -9.50 -4.85
C TYR A 335 9.56 -10.86 -5.53
N GLY A 336 9.31 -10.84 -6.84
CA GLY A 336 9.03 -12.03 -7.65
C GLY A 336 7.63 -12.59 -7.46
N MET A 337 6.65 -11.78 -7.03
CA MET A 337 5.25 -12.22 -6.90
C MET A 337 4.60 -12.44 -8.28
N ASP A 338 3.97 -13.60 -8.46
CA ASP A 338 3.31 -14.03 -9.71
C ASP A 338 1.84 -14.46 -9.52
N ASP A 339 1.30 -14.34 -8.31
CA ASP A 339 -0.11 -14.64 -8.00
C ASP A 339 -1.06 -13.57 -8.55
N LEU A 340 -1.38 -13.65 -9.86
CA LEU A 340 -2.16 -12.64 -10.59
C LEU A 340 -3.49 -12.25 -9.91
N LYS A 341 -4.13 -13.20 -9.22
CA LYS A 341 -5.41 -12.96 -8.54
C LYS A 341 -5.30 -12.13 -7.26
N LEU A 342 -4.12 -12.09 -6.64
CA LEU A 342 -3.90 -11.41 -5.35
C LEU A 342 -2.83 -10.31 -5.42
N ILE A 343 -2.20 -10.12 -6.58
CA ILE A 343 -1.10 -9.16 -6.74
C ILE A 343 -1.54 -7.71 -6.52
N GLY A 344 -2.75 -7.33 -6.98
CA GLY A 344 -3.35 -6.02 -6.67
C GLY A 344 -3.64 -5.85 -5.17
N VAL A 345 -4.04 -6.94 -4.48
CA VAL A 345 -4.27 -6.93 -3.03
C VAL A 345 -2.96 -6.76 -2.27
N ALA A 346 -1.85 -7.34 -2.75
CA ALA A 346 -0.53 -7.10 -2.18
C ALA A 346 -0.12 -5.63 -2.32
N ASN A 347 -0.37 -5.00 -3.48
CA ASN A 347 -0.14 -3.56 -3.64
C ASN A 347 -0.97 -2.73 -2.65
N ARG A 348 -2.26 -3.07 -2.52
CA ARG A 348 -3.17 -2.42 -1.58
C ARG A 348 -2.69 -2.55 -0.13
N ARG A 349 -2.24 -3.74 0.29
CA ARG A 349 -1.68 -3.98 1.63
C ARG A 349 -0.45 -3.10 1.88
N ARG A 350 0.45 -2.96 0.89
CA ARG A 350 1.60 -2.06 0.98
C ARG A 350 1.16 -0.60 1.13
N ILE A 351 0.26 -0.12 0.26
CA ILE A 351 -0.24 1.27 0.29
C ILE A 351 -0.95 1.53 1.62
N TRP A 352 -1.69 0.56 2.16
CA TRP A 352 -2.33 0.67 3.46
C TRP A 352 -1.32 0.97 4.57
N GLY A 353 -0.17 0.30 4.60
CA GLY A 353 0.89 0.56 5.58
C GLY A 353 1.40 2.02 5.49
N VAL A 354 1.56 2.55 4.28
CA VAL A 354 1.91 3.97 4.08
C VAL A 354 0.81 4.90 4.59
N CYS A 355 -0.45 4.56 4.31
CA CYS A 355 -1.59 5.31 4.80
C CYS A 355 -1.72 5.28 6.32
N GLU A 356 -1.28 4.22 7.01
CA GLU A 356 -1.27 4.15 8.47
C GLU A 356 -0.30 5.19 9.08
N GLU A 357 0.87 5.41 8.46
CA GLU A 357 1.79 6.47 8.87
C GLU A 357 1.17 7.86 8.76
N LEU A 358 0.43 8.12 7.67
CA LEU A 358 -0.29 9.39 7.46
C LEU A 358 -1.48 9.52 8.43
N ALA A 359 -2.22 8.43 8.65
CA ALA A 359 -3.40 8.41 9.52
C ALA A 359 -3.02 8.70 10.98
N ASP A 360 -1.90 8.16 11.48
CA ASP A 360 -1.41 8.47 12.83
C ASP A 360 -1.14 9.99 13.00
N ARG A 361 -0.49 10.62 12.02
CA ARG A 361 -0.23 12.07 12.02
C ARG A 361 -1.50 12.90 11.89
N TYR A 362 -2.42 12.46 11.05
CA TYR A 362 -3.74 13.09 10.86
C TYR A 362 -4.57 13.05 12.14
N CYS A 363 -4.67 11.88 12.78
CA CYS A 363 -5.38 11.71 14.06
C CYS A 363 -4.77 12.53 15.18
N LYS A 364 -3.43 12.66 15.24
CA LYS A 364 -2.76 13.55 16.21
C LYS A 364 -3.11 15.01 15.97
N SER A 365 -3.14 15.45 14.72
CA SER A 365 -3.44 16.84 14.34
C SER A 365 -4.90 17.21 14.57
N LEU A 366 -5.83 16.28 14.36
CA LEU A 366 -7.26 16.45 14.68
C LEU A 366 -7.50 16.73 16.17
N ASN A 367 -6.69 16.14 17.05
CA ASN A 367 -6.84 16.24 18.50
C ASN A 367 -6.08 17.43 19.11
N GLN A 368 -5.33 18.20 18.30
CA GLN A 368 -4.65 19.41 18.77
C GLN A 368 -5.57 20.62 18.65
N PRO A 369 -5.71 21.45 19.70
CA PRO A 369 -6.36 22.75 19.55
C PRO A 369 -5.56 23.60 18.56
N ALA A 370 -6.25 24.24 17.62
CA ALA A 370 -5.63 25.02 16.55
C ALA A 370 -4.62 26.04 17.10
N VAL A 371 -3.33 25.70 17.03
CA VAL A 371 -2.26 26.65 17.32
C VAL A 371 -2.17 27.58 16.13
N SER A 372 -2.44 28.87 16.35
CA SER A 372 -2.33 29.90 15.32
C SER A 372 -0.97 29.81 14.63
N SER A 373 -1.03 29.77 13.30
CA SER A 373 0.07 29.74 12.33
C SER A 373 1.31 30.51 12.79
N MET A 374 2.44 29.81 12.85
CA MET A 374 3.77 30.42 12.83
C MET A 374 3.91 31.26 11.56
N GLN A 375 4.15 32.56 11.75
CA GLN A 375 4.58 33.44 10.69
C GLN A 375 5.96 32.99 10.20
N TRP A 376 6.07 32.68 8.91
CA TRP A 376 7.35 32.54 8.25
C TRP A 376 7.98 33.93 8.15
N GLY A 377 8.80 34.27 9.14
CA GLY A 377 9.59 35.51 9.16
C GLY A 377 10.70 35.43 8.12
N SER A 378 10.67 36.34 7.16
CA SER A 378 11.78 36.63 6.26
C SER A 378 13.00 37.09 7.06
N GLY A 379 14.12 36.41 6.87
CA GLY A 379 15.46 36.85 7.29
C GLY A 379 16.39 36.84 6.11
#